data_AF-A0A941YS10-F1
#
_entry.id   AF-A0A941YS10-F1
#
_cell.length_a   1.000
_cell.length_b   1.000
_cell.length_c   1.000
_cell.angle_alpha   90.00
_cell.angle_beta   90.00
_cell.angle_gamma   90.00
#
_symmetry.space_group_name_H-M   'P 1'
#
loop_
_entity.id
_entity.type
_entity.pdbx_description
1 polymer ?
#
loop_
_entity_poly.entity_id
_entity_poly.type
_entity_poly.pdbx_seq_one_letter_code
_entity_poly.pdbx_strand_id
1 'polypeptide(L)' 'MPTNLTLKNIPDEVYDRLRWSAETHRRSINNEAIVCLESILAPARVPVSERISRARGLRAGLPKKFKAKEVDRLKREGRP' A
#
# COMPACT_ATOMS: atom_id res chain seq x y z
N MET A 1 11.66 11.71 14.83
CA MET A 1 10.67 12.31 15.75
C MET A 1 9.33 12.33 15.02
N PRO A 2 8.23 11.82 15.60
CA PRO A 2 6.92 11.97 14.97
C PRO A 2 6.51 13.46 15.00
N THR A 3 6.04 13.97 13.86
CA THR A 3 5.57 15.34 13.73
C THR A 3 4.05 15.33 13.59
N ASN A 4 3.37 16.10 14.44
CA ASN A 4 1.92 16.23 14.38
C ASN A 4 1.54 17.34 13.40
N LEU A 5 0.58 17.05 12.53
CA LEU A 5 0.02 17.99 11.56
C LEU A 5 -1.48 18.10 11.79
N THR A 6 -1.98 19.32 12.02
CA THR A 6 -3.42 19.59 12.08
C THR A 6 -3.85 20.27 10.80
N LEU A 7 -4.74 19.62 10.05
CA LEU A 7 -5.40 20.20 8.88
C LEU A 7 -6.68 20.91 9.34
N LYS A 8 -6.79 22.21 9.10
CA LYS A 8 -7.99 23.02 9.40
C LYS A 8 -8.71 23.35 8.10
N ASN A 9 -10.03 23.52 8.18
CA ASN A 9 -10.89 23.90 7.04
C ASN A 9 -10.76 22.94 5.86
N ILE A 10 -10.69 21.62 6.12
CA ILE A 10 -10.73 20.61 5.06
C ILE A 10 -12.11 20.68 4.40
N PRO A 11 -12.21 20.83 3.06
CA PRO A 11 -13.49 20.76 2.38
C PRO A 11 -14.18 19.41 2.62
N ASP A 12 -15.49 19.41 2.83
CA ASP A 12 -16.25 18.20 3.17
C ASP A 12 -16.03 17.08 2.13
N GLU A 13 -16.02 17.43 0.84
CA GLU A 13 -15.75 16.47 -0.23
C GLU A 13 -14.40 15.76 -0.11
N VAL A 14 -13.38 16.45 0.40
CA VAL A 14 -12.03 15.88 0.59
C VAL A 14 -12.03 14.95 1.79
N TYR A 15 -12.72 15.33 2.87
CA TYR A 15 -12.86 14.49 4.05
C TYR A 15 -13.62 13.20 3.74
N ASP A 16 -14.72 13.28 2.97
CA ASP A 16 -15.52 12.12 2.60
C ASP A 16 -14.75 11.13 1.73
N ARG A 17 -14.00 11.63 0.74
CA ARG A 17 -13.11 10.77 -0.08
C ARG A 17 -12.04 10.10 0.77
N LEU A 18 -11.44 10.83 1.71
CA LEU A 18 -10.44 10.29 2.61
C LEU A 18 -11.03 9.19 3.52
N ARG A 19 -12.23 9.41 4.06
CA ARG A 19 -12.94 8.43 4.88
C ARG A 19 -13.27 7.16 4.10
N TRP A 20 -13.82 7.30 2.89
CA TRP A 20 -14.11 6.17 2.01
C TRP A 20 -12.86 5.36 1.66
N SER A 21 -11.74 6.04 1.36
CA SER A 21 -10.46 5.39 1.10
C SER A 21 -9.95 4.63 2.32
N ALA A 22 -10.06 5.24 3.51
CA ALA A 22 -9.65 4.61 4.77
C ALA A 22 -10.45 3.34 5.08
N GLU A 23 -11.78 3.36 4.89
CA GLU A 23 -12.65 2.20 5.05
C GLU A 23 -12.29 1.09 4.04
N THR A 24 -12.08 1.45 2.77
CA THR A 24 -11.69 0.53 1.70
C THR A 24 -10.36 -0.16 2.01
N HIS A 25 -9.38 0.59 2.51
CA HIS A 25 -8.07 0.07 2.88
C HIS A 25 -8.02 -0.56 4.29
N ARG A 26 -9.14 -0.53 5.03
CA ARG A 26 -9.26 -0.97 6.43
C ARG A 26 -8.22 -0.33 7.35
N ARG A 27 -8.07 0.99 7.23
CA ARG A 27 -7.11 1.81 7.98
C ARG A 27 -7.83 2.94 8.72
N SER A 28 -7.18 3.50 9.73
CA SER A 28 -7.65 4.74 10.34
C SER A 28 -7.47 5.91 9.36
N ILE A 29 -8.33 6.93 9.48
CA ILE A 29 -8.27 8.16 8.66
C ILE A 29 -6.89 8.82 8.75
N ASN A 30 -6.28 8.83 9.94
CA ASN A 30 -4.95 9.41 10.14
C ASN A 30 -3.88 8.66 9.32
N ASN A 31 -3.92 7.33 9.33
CA ASN A 31 -2.95 6.53 8.59
C ASN A 31 -3.17 6.64 7.07
N GLU A 32 -4.42 6.77 6.64
CA GLU A 32 -4.74 7.03 5.24
C GLU A 32 -4.25 8.40 4.78
N ALA A 33 -4.40 9.44 5.61
CA ALA A 33 -3.90 10.77 5.32
C ALA A 33 -2.37 10.77 5.16
N ILE A 34 -1.65 10.07 6.04
CA ILE A 34 -0.20 9.89 5.95
C ILE A 34 0.18 9.22 4.62
N VAL A 35 -0.50 8.13 4.24
CA VAL A 35 -0.22 7.39 3.00
C VAL A 35 -0.50 8.23 1.76
N CYS A 36 -1.60 9.00 1.75
CA CYS A 36 -1.88 9.96 0.68
C CYS A 36 -0.76 11.01 0.56
N LEU A 37 -0.33 11.60 1.68
CA LEU A 37 0.76 12.57 1.69
C LEU A 37 2.09 11.95 1.23
N GLU A 38 2.43 10.74 1.69
CA GLU A 38 3.61 10.00 1.25
C GLU A 38 3.58 9.74 -0.26
N SER A 39 2.42 9.37 -0.81
CA SER A 39 2.29 9.05 -2.25
C SER A 39 2.55 10.25 -3.16
N ILE A 40 2.29 11.48 -2.68
CA ILE A 40 2.44 12.73 -3.43
C ILE A 40 3.80 13.39 -3.14
N LEU A 41 4.23 13.38 -1.88
CA LEU A 41 5.39 14.14 -1.40
C LEU A 41 6.68 13.32 -1.42
N ALA A 42 6.62 11.99 -1.38
CA ALA A 42 7.82 11.20 -1.56
C ALA A 42 8.23 11.23 -3.04
N PRO A 43 9.51 11.48 -3.37
CA PRO A 43 10.00 11.26 -4.72
C PRO A 43 9.71 9.81 -5.06
N ALA A 44 8.88 9.61 -6.09
CA ALA A 44 8.47 8.29 -6.56
C ALA A 44 9.69 7.45 -6.93
N ARG A 45 10.24 6.71 -5.96
CA ARG A 45 11.14 5.56 -6.10
C ARG A 45 11.44 5.07 -4.69
N VAL A 46 10.63 4.11 -4.23
CA VAL A 46 11.21 3.04 -3.41
C VAL A 46 12.47 2.60 -4.15
N PRO A 47 13.67 2.73 -3.56
CA PRO A 47 14.89 2.31 -4.20
C PRO A 47 14.71 0.90 -4.74
N VAL A 48 15.20 0.64 -5.95
CA VAL A 48 15.07 -0.69 -6.58
C VAL A 48 15.56 -1.78 -5.62
N SER A 49 16.59 -1.48 -4.83
CA SER A 49 17.11 -2.32 -3.74
C SER A 49 16.07 -2.64 -2.66
N GLU A 50 15.34 -1.64 -2.17
CA GLU A 50 14.30 -1.81 -1.15
C GLU A 50 13.11 -2.59 -1.69
N ARG A 51 12.72 -2.31 -2.94
CA ARG A 51 11.66 -3.07 -3.62
C ARG A 51 12.03 -4.54 -3.83
N ILE A 52 13.29 -4.80 -4.20
CA ILE A 52 13.84 -6.16 -4.30
C ILE A 52 13.90 -6.83 -2.93
N SER A 53 14.33 -6.12 -1.89
CA SER A 53 14.41 -6.64 -0.52
C SER A 53 13.03 -7.05 -0.01
N ARG A 54 12.03 -6.19 -0.18
CA ARG A 54 10.63 -6.49 0.15
C ARG A 54 10.10 -7.70 -0.62
N ALA A 55 10.36 -7.78 -1.92
CA ALA A 55 9.97 -8.94 -2.73
C ALA A 55 10.66 -10.24 -2.28
N ARG A 56 11.91 -10.17 -1.83
CA ARG A 56 12.65 -11.31 -1.26
C ARG A 56 12.06 -11.73 0.09
N GLY A 57 11.74 -10.79 0.97
CA GLY A 57 11.10 -11.07 2.26
C GLY A 57 9.75 -11.77 2.09
N LEU A 58 8.90 -11.26 1.19
CA LEU A 58 7.63 -11.91 0.84
C LEU A 58 7.82 -13.32 0.28
N ARG A 59 8.83 -13.54 -0.58
CA ARG A 59 9.14 -14.88 -1.10
C ARG A 59 9.65 -15.84 -0.03
N ALA A 60 10.40 -15.35 0.96
CA ALA A 60 10.91 -16.17 2.06
C ALA A 60 9.81 -16.67 2.99
N GLY A 61 8.73 -15.89 3.16
CA GLY A 61 7.56 -16.27 3.94
C GLY A 61 6.62 -17.28 3.26
N LEU A 62 6.89 -17.68 2.01
CA LEU A 62 6.05 -18.66 1.30
C LEU A 62 6.51 -20.09 1.62
N PRO A 63 5.58 -21.04 1.82
CA PRO A 63 5.90 -22.41 2.21
C PRO A 63 6.60 -23.20 1.10
N LYS A 64 6.50 -22.76 -0.16
CA LYS A 64 7.13 -23.40 -1.31
C LYS A 64 7.60 -22.39 -2.35
N LYS A 65 8.61 -22.79 -3.13
CA LYS A 65 9.04 -22.06 -4.32
C LYS A 65 8.10 -22.38 -5.48
N PHE A 66 7.46 -21.35 -6.02
CA PHE A 66 6.59 -21.49 -7.19
C PHE A 66 7.41 -21.39 -8.47
N LYS A 67 7.23 -22.34 -9.38
CA LYS A 67 7.81 -22.26 -10.73
C LYS A 67 6.97 -21.30 -11.58
N ALA A 68 7.59 -20.62 -12.55
CA ALA A 68 6.87 -19.69 -13.44
C ALA A 68 5.61 -20.33 -14.08
N LYS A 69 5.74 -21.58 -14.57
CA LYS A 69 4.62 -22.35 -15.13
C LYS A 69 3.47 -22.59 -14.15
N GLU A 70 3.77 -22.78 -12.87
CA GLU A 70 2.78 -23.01 -11.81
C GLU A 70 2.05 -21.71 -11.48
N VAL A 71 2.77 -20.59 -11.37
CA VAL A 71 2.19 -19.26 -11.19
C VAL A 71 1.26 -18.90 -12.34
N ASP A 72 1.66 -19.18 -13.58
CA ASP A 72 0.85 -18.85 -14.76
C ASP A 72 -0.38 -19.76 -14.92
N ARG A 73 -0.32 -20.98 -14.39
CA ARG A 73 -1.51 -21.85 -14.25
C ARG A 73 -2.46 -21.29 -13.19
N LEU A 74 -1.95 -20.96 -12.01
CA LEU A 74 -2.74 -20.40 -10.90
C LEU A 74 -3.42 -19.06 -11.27
N LYS A 75 -2.75 -18.20 -12.04
CA LYS A 75 -3.37 -16.96 -12.57
C LYS A 75 -4.59 -17.26 -13.46
N ARG A 76 -4.50 -18.31 -14.29
CA ARG A 76 -5.57 -18.73 -15.22
C ARG A 76 -6.72 -19.43 -14.52
N GLU A 77 -6.44 -20.14 -13.43
CA GLU A 77 -7.45 -20.75 -12.56
C GLU A 77 -8.27 -19.70 -11.78
N GLY A 78 -7.84 -18.42 -11.80
CA GLY A 78 -8.51 -17.34 -11.12
C GLY A 78 -8.30 -17.37 -9.61
N ARG A 79 -9.11 -16.60 -8.88
CA ARG A 79 -9.17 -16.64 -7.42
C ARG A 79 -10.57 -17.11 -7.05
N PRO A 80 -10.75 -18.25 -6.35
CA PRO A 80 -12.05 -18.60 -5.78
C PRO A 80 -12.50 -17.59 -4.73
#